data_AF-A0AAV7FB85-F1
#
_entry.id   AF-A0AAV7FB85-F1
#
_cell.length_a   1.000
_cell.length_b   1.000
_cell.length_c   1.000
_cell.angle_alpha   90.00
_cell.angle_beta   90.00
_cell.angle_gamma   90.00
#
_symmetry.space_group_name_H-M   'P 1'
#
loop_
_entity.id
_entity.type
_entity.pdbx_description
1 polymer ?
#
loop_
_entity_poly.entity_id
_entity_poly.type
_entity_poly.pdbx_seq_one_letter_code
_entity_poly.pdbx_strand_id
1 'polypeptide(L)'
;MAAVSLHVRCPVPPANASLTSSSSSFLARVTLSPRTNGDSPFSVSFPWKPTSAPRRGLSIFMSYEAGVGVMGTKLGMMTYFEPEGKVVPVTVVGFREGNIVTQVKTAATDGYDAVQVGYRRVRDKKLTKPELGHLGKIGAIPMRHLQEFRLTSVEGFEPSQKLVVEDMFKEGDLVDVSGTTIGKGFQGGIKRHNFRRGPMTHGSKSHRALGSIGAGTTPGRVYKGKKMPGRMGGTKTKIRKLKIVKIDSELRVMMIKGALPGKPGNLLRIAPAKIVGKNIPKS
;
A
#
# COMPACT_ATOMS: atom_id res chain seq x y z
N MET A 1 -31.12 -47.92 -43.05
CA MET A 1 -31.89 -46.75 -43.53
C MET A 1 -31.43 -45.52 -42.75
N ALA A 2 -31.06 -44.46 -43.50
CA ALA A 2 -30.75 -43.10 -43.06
C ALA A 2 -29.56 -42.87 -42.09
N ALA A 3 -28.41 -42.57 -42.67
CA ALA A 3 -27.38 -41.72 -42.09
C ALA A 3 -27.73 -40.25 -42.37
N VAL A 4 -27.62 -39.36 -41.38
CA VAL A 4 -27.47 -37.91 -41.62
C VAL A 4 -26.50 -37.32 -40.60
N SER A 5 -25.32 -36.97 -41.12
CA SER A 5 -24.26 -36.19 -40.49
C SER A 5 -24.63 -34.72 -40.52
N LEU A 6 -24.52 -34.00 -39.39
CA LEU A 6 -24.63 -32.54 -39.35
C LEU A 6 -23.35 -31.94 -38.75
N HIS A 7 -22.42 -31.62 -39.65
CA HIS A 7 -21.36 -30.65 -39.45
C HIS A 7 -21.94 -29.24 -39.65
N VAL A 8 -21.73 -28.33 -38.69
CA VAL A 8 -21.93 -26.88 -38.92
C VAL A 8 -20.61 -26.16 -38.71
N ARG A 9 -20.14 -25.58 -39.82
CA ARG A 9 -18.89 -24.84 -39.99
C ARG A 9 -19.01 -23.39 -39.49
N CYS A 10 -17.85 -22.84 -39.15
CA CYS A 10 -17.57 -21.43 -38.87
C CYS A 10 -17.93 -20.51 -40.04
N PRO A 11 -18.30 -19.23 -39.79
CA PRO A 11 -18.30 -18.20 -40.82
C PRO A 11 -16.95 -17.47 -40.90
N VAL A 12 -16.34 -17.50 -42.09
CA VAL A 12 -15.20 -16.70 -42.53
C VAL A 12 -15.73 -15.35 -43.06
N PRO A 13 -15.07 -14.20 -42.81
CA PRO A 13 -15.44 -12.93 -43.42
C PRO A 13 -14.92 -12.81 -44.87
N PRO A 14 -15.68 -12.21 -45.81
CA PRO A 14 -15.19 -11.96 -47.15
C PRO A 14 -14.24 -10.76 -47.22
N ALA A 15 -13.16 -10.95 -47.96
CA ALA A 15 -12.21 -9.94 -48.40
C ALA A 15 -12.65 -9.30 -49.72
N ASN A 16 -12.12 -8.09 -49.95
CA ASN A 16 -11.89 -7.42 -51.23
C ASN A 16 -13.08 -6.82 -51.99
N ALA A 17 -13.15 -5.49 -51.95
CA ALA A 17 -13.52 -4.67 -53.09
C ALA A 17 -12.43 -3.61 -53.29
N SER A 18 -11.53 -3.87 -54.24
CA SER A 18 -10.66 -2.90 -54.88
C SER A 18 -11.49 -2.02 -55.80
N LEU A 19 -11.30 -0.71 -55.77
CA LEU A 19 -11.40 0.14 -56.97
C LEU A 19 -10.58 1.40 -56.74
N THR A 20 -9.46 1.43 -57.46
CA THR A 20 -8.61 2.57 -57.75
C THR A 20 -9.33 3.56 -58.66
N SER A 21 -9.26 4.85 -58.38
CA SER A 21 -9.11 5.85 -59.43
C SER A 21 -8.43 7.12 -58.91
N SER A 22 -7.29 7.38 -59.53
CA SER A 22 -6.52 8.60 -59.54
C SER A 22 -7.30 9.82 -59.99
N SER A 23 -7.07 10.97 -59.38
CA SER A 23 -6.89 12.23 -60.13
C SER A 23 -6.41 13.38 -59.24
N SER A 24 -5.31 13.99 -59.70
CA SER A 24 -4.97 15.42 -59.65
C SER A 24 -5.11 16.14 -58.30
N SER A 25 -4.00 16.35 -57.59
CA SER A 25 -3.14 17.54 -57.73
C SER A 25 -3.87 18.86 -57.44
N PHE A 26 -3.73 19.37 -56.22
CA PHE A 26 -3.58 20.81 -55.99
C PHE A 26 -2.81 21.03 -54.68
N LEU A 27 -1.49 21.14 -54.84
CA LEU A 27 -0.57 21.71 -53.86
C LEU A 27 -0.87 23.21 -53.74
N ALA A 28 -1.68 23.62 -52.77
CA ALA A 28 -1.75 25.00 -52.34
C ALA A 28 -0.68 25.23 -51.26
N ARG A 29 0.56 25.36 -51.72
CA ARG A 29 1.71 25.84 -50.95
C ARG A 29 1.49 27.33 -50.71
N VAL A 30 0.92 27.69 -49.57
CA VAL A 30 0.80 29.10 -49.15
C VAL A 30 2.20 29.59 -48.79
N THR A 31 2.90 30.13 -49.77
CA THR A 31 4.12 30.93 -49.60
C THR A 31 3.71 32.35 -49.23
N LEU A 32 3.64 32.65 -47.94
CA LEU A 32 3.60 34.02 -47.46
C LEU A 32 5.04 34.56 -47.48
N SER A 33 5.29 35.52 -48.37
CA SER A 33 6.49 36.33 -48.39
C SER A 33 6.55 37.23 -47.15
N PRO A 34 7.73 37.46 -46.56
CA PRO A 34 7.86 38.40 -45.46
C PRO A 34 7.81 39.83 -46.00
N ARG A 35 6.81 40.61 -45.57
CA ARG A 35 6.83 42.07 -45.70
C ARG A 35 7.73 42.63 -44.60
N THR A 36 8.77 43.31 -45.03
CA THR A 36 9.54 44.27 -44.24
C THR A 36 8.66 45.44 -43.84
N ASN A 37 8.64 45.80 -42.55
CA ASN A 37 8.58 47.18 -42.06
C ASN A 37 8.57 47.21 -40.53
N GLY A 38 9.40 48.09 -39.97
CA GLY A 38 9.09 48.80 -38.74
C GLY A 38 9.84 48.34 -37.50
N ASP A 39 11.04 48.89 -37.31
CA ASP A 39 11.72 48.94 -36.03
C ASP A 39 10.81 49.54 -34.96
N SER A 40 10.54 48.75 -33.91
CA SER A 40 10.12 49.29 -32.61
C SER A 40 11.14 48.84 -31.55
N PRO A 41 11.74 49.78 -30.81
CA PRO A 41 12.56 49.42 -29.67
C PRO A 41 11.63 48.96 -28.54
N PHE A 42 12.09 48.03 -27.69
CA PHE A 42 11.34 47.39 -26.60
C PHE A 42 10.56 46.12 -26.99
N SER A 43 11.30 45.06 -27.32
CA SER A 43 10.91 43.70 -26.92
C SER A 43 11.87 43.19 -25.86
N VAL A 44 11.42 43.16 -24.60
CA VAL A 44 12.16 42.55 -23.50
C VAL A 44 11.89 41.05 -23.56
N SER A 45 12.78 40.30 -24.19
CA SER A 45 12.75 38.84 -24.19
C SER A 45 13.33 38.35 -22.86
N PHE A 46 12.44 38.07 -21.89
CA PHE A 46 12.86 37.33 -20.69
C PHE A 46 13.12 35.87 -21.09
N PRO A 47 14.35 35.34 -20.92
CA PRO A 47 14.58 33.92 -21.14
C PRO A 47 13.91 33.14 -20.01
N TRP A 48 12.74 32.57 -20.28
CA TRP A 48 12.18 31.53 -19.42
C TRP A 48 13.09 30.30 -19.55
N LYS A 49 14.09 30.19 -18.67
CA LYS A 49 14.75 28.92 -18.41
C LYS A 49 13.79 28.06 -17.59
N PRO A 50 13.37 26.86 -18.06
CA PRO A 50 12.73 25.92 -17.17
C PRO A 50 13.78 25.53 -16.13
N THR A 51 13.72 26.12 -14.94
CA THR A 51 14.41 25.58 -13.78
C THR A 51 13.81 24.20 -13.54
N SER A 52 14.44 23.18 -14.10
CA SER A 52 14.25 21.81 -13.66
C SER A 52 14.73 21.78 -12.22
N ALA A 53 13.81 22.01 -11.28
CA ALA A 53 14.05 21.69 -9.89
C ALA A 53 14.59 20.25 -9.88
N PRO A 54 15.73 19.98 -9.25
CA PRO A 54 16.19 18.61 -9.13
C PRO A 54 15.02 17.83 -8.53
N ARG A 55 14.55 16.80 -9.25
CA ARG A 55 13.55 15.88 -8.71
C ARG A 55 14.17 15.41 -7.40
N ARG A 56 13.67 15.92 -6.26
CA ARG A 56 14.14 15.49 -4.95
C ARG A 56 14.06 13.98 -5.01
N GLY A 57 15.21 13.31 -4.97
CA GLY A 57 15.26 11.85 -5.05
C GLY A 57 14.23 11.32 -4.08
N LEU A 58 13.40 10.39 -4.53
CA LEU A 58 12.40 9.74 -3.70
C LEU A 58 13.14 9.18 -2.48
N SER A 59 13.10 9.91 -1.36
CA SER A 59 13.73 9.47 -0.13
C SER A 59 12.95 8.25 0.33
N ILE A 60 13.56 7.08 0.23
CA ILE A 60 12.91 5.81 0.54
C ILE A 60 12.61 5.79 2.05
N PHE A 61 11.35 6.00 2.41
CA PHE A 61 10.89 6.01 3.81
C PHE A 61 10.69 4.60 4.40
N MET A 62 11.01 3.53 3.67
CA MET A 62 10.83 2.16 4.13
C MET A 62 12.08 1.59 4.81
N SER A 63 11.87 1.09 6.04
CA SER A 63 12.87 0.36 6.82
C SER A 63 13.08 -1.08 6.31
N TYR A 64 14.32 -1.57 6.39
CA TYR A 64 14.67 -2.97 6.14
C TYR A 64 13.82 -3.92 6.98
N GLU A 65 13.21 -4.92 6.35
CA GLU A 65 12.52 -6.02 7.02
C GLU A 65 13.49 -7.19 7.23
N ALA A 66 13.23 -8.02 8.26
CA ALA A 66 14.06 -9.18 8.58
C ALA A 66 13.87 -10.35 7.60
N GLY A 67 12.80 -10.34 6.82
CA GLY A 67 12.44 -11.35 5.84
C GLY A 67 11.16 -10.96 5.12
N VAL A 68 10.76 -11.78 4.14
CA VAL A 68 9.51 -11.58 3.41
C VAL A 68 8.32 -11.84 4.32
N GLY A 69 7.30 -11.01 4.17
CA GLY A 69 6.05 -11.17 4.89
C GLY A 69 4.89 -11.42 3.95
N VAL A 70 3.75 -11.71 4.55
CA VAL A 70 2.48 -11.98 3.86
C VAL A 70 1.44 -10.94 4.24
N MET A 71 0.43 -10.80 3.39
CA MET A 71 -0.77 -10.03 3.71
C MET A 71 -1.91 -10.96 4.11
N GLY A 72 -2.76 -10.49 5.01
CA GLY A 72 -3.90 -11.25 5.51
C GLY A 72 -5.06 -10.34 5.88
N THR A 73 -6.21 -10.94 6.15
CA THR A 73 -7.41 -10.22 6.61
C THR A 73 -7.75 -10.61 8.03
N LYS A 74 -7.93 -9.63 8.92
CA LYS A 74 -8.41 -9.90 10.28
C LYS A 74 -9.83 -10.46 10.21
N LEU A 75 -10.10 -11.64 10.77
CA LEU A 75 -11.45 -12.21 10.81
C LEU A 75 -12.16 -11.89 12.13
N GLY A 76 -11.45 -12.02 13.24
CA GLY A 76 -12.06 -11.88 14.55
C GLY A 76 -11.09 -12.25 15.67
N MET A 77 -11.60 -12.23 16.89
CA MET A 77 -10.86 -12.59 18.08
C MET A 77 -11.65 -13.68 18.82
N MET A 78 -10.97 -14.70 19.30
CA MET A 78 -11.54 -15.82 20.03
C MET A 78 -10.61 -16.26 21.16
N THR A 79 -11.08 -17.16 22.00
CA THR A 79 -10.27 -17.83 23.01
C THR A 79 -9.78 -19.17 22.49
N TYR A 80 -8.52 -19.48 22.75
CA TYR A 80 -7.91 -20.78 22.48
C TYR A 80 -7.49 -21.43 23.80
N PHE A 81 -7.78 -22.71 23.96
CA PHE A 81 -7.38 -23.49 25.13
C PHE A 81 -6.13 -24.29 24.79
N GLU A 82 -5.04 -24.04 25.50
CA GLU A 82 -3.84 -24.86 25.43
C GLU A 82 -4.09 -26.23 26.11
N PRO A 83 -3.33 -27.29 25.76
CA PRO A 83 -3.47 -28.61 26.39
C PRO A 83 -3.24 -28.57 27.91
N GLU A 84 -2.48 -27.59 28.41
CA GLU A 84 -2.26 -27.34 29.84
C GLU A 84 -3.47 -26.70 30.56
N GLY A 85 -4.58 -26.44 29.85
CA GLY A 85 -5.77 -25.80 30.39
C GLY A 85 -5.69 -24.26 30.47
N LYS A 86 -4.60 -23.64 29.99
CA LYS A 86 -4.45 -22.18 29.96
C LYS A 86 -5.28 -21.58 28.83
N VAL A 87 -5.98 -20.48 29.14
CA VAL A 87 -6.78 -19.72 28.17
C VAL A 87 -5.94 -18.62 27.54
N VAL A 88 -5.80 -18.65 26.22
CA VAL A 88 -5.06 -17.65 25.45
C VAL A 88 -6.01 -16.87 24.54
N PRO A 89 -6.07 -15.53 24.63
CA PRO A 89 -6.81 -14.73 23.68
C PRO A 89 -6.06 -14.67 22.35
N VAL A 90 -6.70 -15.13 21.28
CA VAL A 90 -6.11 -15.20 19.92
C VAL A 90 -6.93 -14.40 18.92
N THR A 91 -6.24 -13.69 18.03
CA THR A 91 -6.85 -13.09 16.84
C THR A 91 -6.65 -14.02 15.65
N VAL A 92 -7.75 -14.32 14.96
CA VAL A 92 -7.74 -15.14 13.75
C VAL A 92 -7.51 -14.25 12.54
N VAL A 93 -6.48 -14.59 11.76
CA VAL A 93 -6.18 -13.98 10.47
C VAL A 93 -6.49 -14.99 9.37
N GLY A 94 -7.38 -14.61 8.46
CA GLY A 94 -7.73 -15.42 7.30
C GLY A 94 -7.00 -14.94 6.05
N PHE A 95 -6.52 -15.90 5.27
CA PHE A 95 -5.86 -15.66 4.00
C PHE A 95 -6.82 -15.93 2.84
N ARG A 96 -6.91 -14.97 1.93
CA ARG A 96 -7.66 -15.12 0.68
C ARG A 96 -6.70 -15.46 -0.45
N GLU A 97 -7.24 -15.85 -1.59
CA GLU A 97 -6.48 -16.02 -2.83
C GLU A 97 -5.68 -14.73 -3.14
N GLY A 98 -4.37 -14.89 -3.24
CA GLY A 98 -3.38 -13.81 -3.32
C GLY A 98 -2.04 -14.25 -2.73
N ASN A 99 -1.24 -13.27 -2.29
CA ASN A 99 0.14 -13.43 -1.81
C ASN A 99 1.07 -13.94 -2.91
N ILE A 100 1.02 -13.28 -4.07
CA ILE A 100 1.87 -13.59 -5.22
C ILE A 100 2.90 -12.47 -5.35
N VAL A 101 4.15 -12.85 -5.61
CA VAL A 101 5.21 -11.90 -5.94
C VAL A 101 4.90 -11.27 -7.28
N THR A 102 4.78 -9.96 -7.30
CA THR A 102 4.42 -9.17 -8.48
C THR A 102 5.68 -8.62 -9.13
N GLN A 103 6.49 -7.88 -8.36
CA GLN A 103 7.69 -7.25 -8.88
C GLN A 103 8.86 -7.52 -7.94
N VAL A 104 10.02 -7.78 -8.53
CA VAL A 104 11.30 -7.89 -7.84
C VAL A 104 12.10 -6.64 -8.19
N LYS A 105 12.56 -5.91 -7.18
CA LYS A 105 13.37 -4.69 -7.33
C LYS A 105 14.78 -4.97 -6.85
N THR A 106 15.74 -4.53 -7.65
CA THR A 106 17.18 -4.69 -7.39
C THR A 106 17.86 -3.34 -7.23
N ALA A 107 18.95 -3.30 -6.47
CA ALA A 107 19.76 -2.10 -6.26
C ALA A 107 20.21 -1.43 -7.58
N ALA A 108 20.49 -2.21 -8.63
CA ALA A 108 20.89 -1.69 -9.93
C ALA A 108 19.77 -0.94 -10.68
N THR A 109 18.51 -1.34 -10.48
CA THR A 109 17.36 -0.78 -11.22
C THR A 109 16.67 0.34 -10.44
N ASP A 110 16.39 0.09 -9.16
CA ASP A 110 15.55 0.97 -8.31
C ASP A 110 16.35 1.66 -7.19
N GLY A 111 17.63 1.33 -7.02
CA GLY A 111 18.47 1.85 -5.94
C GLY A 111 18.27 1.18 -4.58
N TYR A 112 17.45 0.12 -4.50
CA TYR A 112 17.28 -0.71 -3.31
C TYR A 112 16.71 -2.08 -3.65
N ASP A 113 16.91 -3.02 -2.72
CA ASP A 113 16.45 -4.39 -2.84
C ASP A 113 15.11 -4.60 -2.13
N ALA A 114 14.08 -5.00 -2.90
CA ALA A 114 12.75 -5.24 -2.36
C ALA A 114 11.91 -6.20 -3.21
N VAL A 115 10.97 -6.88 -2.54
CA VAL A 115 9.97 -7.75 -3.17
C VAL A 115 8.59 -7.13 -3.00
N GLN A 116 7.87 -6.94 -4.10
CA GLN A 116 6.49 -6.48 -4.10
C GLN A 116 5.55 -7.68 -4.12
N VAL A 117 4.67 -7.77 -3.12
CA VAL A 117 3.68 -8.84 -2.99
C VAL A 117 2.28 -8.27 -3.20
N GLY A 118 1.45 -8.98 -3.96
CA GLY A 118 0.05 -8.67 -4.20
C GLY A 118 -0.91 -9.49 -3.35
N TYR A 119 -2.02 -8.91 -2.93
CA TYR A 119 -3.05 -9.59 -2.13
C TYR A 119 -4.47 -9.18 -2.54
N ARG A 120 -5.39 -10.12 -2.29
CA ARG A 120 -6.84 -10.03 -2.53
C ARG A 120 -7.18 -9.95 -4.01
N ARG A 121 -7.54 -11.10 -4.60
CA ARG A 121 -8.11 -11.17 -5.95
C ARG A 121 -9.35 -10.29 -6.10
N VAL A 122 -9.44 -9.60 -7.24
CA VAL A 122 -10.55 -8.74 -7.61
C VAL A 122 -10.91 -8.94 -9.08
N ARG A 123 -12.16 -8.73 -9.47
CA ARG A 123 -12.58 -8.76 -10.89
C ARG A 123 -11.88 -7.65 -11.70
N ASP A 124 -11.43 -7.96 -12.91
CA ASP A 124 -10.66 -7.06 -13.78
C ASP A 124 -11.27 -5.66 -13.93
N LYS A 125 -12.60 -5.59 -14.08
CA LYS A 125 -13.34 -4.32 -14.24
C LYS A 125 -13.19 -3.33 -13.08
N LYS A 126 -12.76 -3.78 -11.90
CA LYS A 126 -12.58 -2.92 -10.71
C LYS A 126 -11.18 -2.33 -10.60
N LEU A 127 -10.23 -2.81 -11.39
CA LEU A 127 -8.87 -2.28 -11.44
C LEU A 127 -8.75 -1.24 -12.54
N THR A 128 -7.81 -0.32 -12.36
CA THR A 128 -7.50 0.68 -13.38
C THR A 128 -6.63 0.06 -14.47
N LYS A 129 -6.70 0.59 -15.70
CA LYS A 129 -5.87 0.12 -16.84
C LYS A 129 -4.36 0.02 -16.52
N PRO A 130 -3.71 0.99 -15.84
CA PRO A 130 -2.28 0.86 -15.52
C PRO A 130 -1.99 -0.28 -14.52
N GLU A 131 -2.84 -0.51 -13.53
CA GLU A 131 -2.69 -1.61 -12.58
C GLU A 131 -2.84 -2.97 -13.27
N LEU A 132 -3.79 -3.08 -14.20
CA LEU A 132 -3.97 -4.28 -15.03
C LEU A 132 -2.77 -4.53 -15.92
N GLY A 133 -2.23 -3.49 -16.56
CA GLY A 133 -1.00 -3.60 -17.36
C GLY A 133 0.20 -4.03 -16.52
N HIS A 134 0.33 -3.52 -15.29
CA HIS A 134 1.39 -3.92 -14.36
C HIS A 134 1.32 -5.41 -14.00
N LEU A 135 0.14 -5.89 -13.61
CA LEU A 135 -0.06 -7.31 -13.26
C LEU A 135 0.02 -8.23 -14.48
N GLY A 136 -0.45 -7.76 -15.64
CA GLY A 136 -0.44 -8.50 -16.90
C GLY A 136 0.96 -8.80 -17.43
N LYS A 137 1.96 -7.94 -17.15
CA LYS A 137 3.38 -8.18 -17.52
C LYS A 137 3.93 -9.49 -16.96
N ILE A 138 3.44 -9.90 -15.78
CA ILE A 138 3.88 -11.11 -15.06
C ILE A 138 2.88 -12.26 -15.25
N GLY A 139 1.75 -12.03 -15.93
CA GLY A 139 0.65 -13.00 -16.01
C GLY A 139 -0.03 -13.24 -14.65
N ALA A 140 0.12 -12.32 -13.69
CA ALA A 140 -0.45 -12.47 -12.36
C ALA A 140 -1.95 -12.17 -12.36
N ILE A 141 -2.68 -12.81 -11.44
CA ILE A 141 -4.11 -12.53 -11.23
C ILE A 141 -4.35 -11.06 -10.83
N PRO A 142 -5.50 -10.48 -11.20
CA PRO A 142 -5.90 -9.13 -10.77
C PRO A 142 -6.00 -9.04 -9.23
N MET A 143 -5.15 -8.23 -8.59
CA MET A 143 -5.07 -8.06 -7.14
C MET A 143 -5.29 -6.62 -6.71
N ARG A 144 -5.90 -6.40 -5.54
CA ARG A 144 -6.25 -5.05 -5.04
C ARG A 144 -5.11 -4.35 -4.32
N HIS A 145 -4.35 -5.08 -3.52
CA HIS A 145 -3.40 -4.50 -2.60
C HIS A 145 -2.00 -4.94 -3.00
N LEU A 146 -1.10 -3.98 -3.19
CA LEU A 146 0.31 -4.21 -3.45
C LEU A 146 1.11 -3.64 -2.28
N GLN A 147 2.02 -4.42 -1.72
CA GLN A 147 2.91 -3.95 -0.66
C GLN A 147 4.32 -4.47 -0.89
N GLU A 148 5.31 -3.64 -0.59
CA GLU A 148 6.72 -3.98 -0.72
C GLU A 148 7.28 -4.48 0.61
N PHE A 149 8.25 -5.40 0.53
CA PHE A 149 9.11 -5.84 1.61
C PHE A 149 10.55 -5.57 1.20
N ARG A 150 11.19 -4.61 1.90
CA ARG A 150 12.59 -4.27 1.67
C ARG A 150 13.47 -5.28 2.40
N LEU A 151 14.43 -5.86 1.69
CA LEU A 151 15.31 -6.92 2.18
C LEU A 151 16.77 -6.49 2.04
N THR A 152 17.68 -7.27 2.63
CA THR A 152 19.13 -7.12 2.42
C THR A 152 19.59 -7.84 1.16
N SER A 153 19.03 -9.02 0.88
CA SER A 153 19.23 -9.78 -0.36
C SER A 153 17.88 -10.27 -0.87
N VAL A 154 17.73 -10.34 -2.19
CA VAL A 154 16.48 -10.71 -2.89
C VAL A 154 16.66 -12.00 -3.70
N GLU A 155 17.81 -12.64 -3.58
CA GLU A 155 18.12 -13.91 -4.21
C GLU A 155 17.12 -14.99 -3.75
N GLY A 156 16.47 -15.65 -4.71
CA GLY A 156 15.46 -16.69 -4.47
C GLY A 156 14.00 -16.26 -4.62
N PHE A 157 13.72 -15.01 -5.01
CA PHE A 157 12.36 -14.57 -5.36
C PHE A 157 12.21 -14.33 -6.85
N GLU A 158 11.23 -15.01 -7.45
CA GLU A 158 10.86 -14.83 -8.85
C GLU A 158 9.51 -14.14 -8.99
N PRO A 159 9.31 -13.30 -10.03
CA PRO A 159 7.99 -12.78 -10.34
C PRO A 159 7.02 -13.94 -10.63
N SER A 160 5.77 -13.80 -10.20
CA SER A 160 4.73 -14.85 -10.23
C SER A 160 4.88 -15.99 -9.22
N GLN A 161 5.89 -15.97 -8.35
CA GLN A 161 6.00 -16.94 -7.26
C GLN A 161 4.88 -16.75 -6.23
N LYS A 162 4.21 -17.83 -5.83
CA LYS A 162 3.20 -17.82 -4.78
C LYS A 162 3.83 -18.03 -3.42
N LEU A 163 3.50 -17.16 -2.46
CA LEU A 163 3.97 -17.27 -1.07
C LEU A 163 2.95 -18.04 -0.24
N VAL A 164 3.32 -19.24 0.16
CA VAL A 164 2.51 -20.10 1.05
C VAL A 164 2.82 -19.73 2.50
N VAL A 165 1.78 -19.63 3.32
CA VAL A 165 1.91 -19.18 4.73
C VAL A 165 2.62 -20.23 5.59
N GLU A 166 2.35 -21.50 5.34
CA GLU A 166 2.88 -22.65 6.08
C GLU A 166 4.40 -22.80 5.92
N ASP A 167 4.92 -22.52 4.73
CA ASP A 167 6.35 -22.60 4.46
C ASP A 167 7.12 -21.44 5.11
N MET A 168 6.46 -20.29 5.32
CA MET A 168 7.07 -19.07 5.83
C MET A 168 6.99 -18.91 7.34
N PHE A 169 5.98 -19.49 7.98
CA PHE A 169 5.72 -19.31 9.40
C PHE A 169 5.48 -20.65 10.07
N LYS A 170 6.12 -20.86 11.22
CA LYS A 170 5.92 -22.03 12.07
C LYS A 170 5.23 -21.64 13.37
N GLU A 171 4.64 -22.63 14.02
CA GLU A 171 4.04 -22.43 15.34
C GLU A 171 5.10 -21.99 16.35
N GLY A 172 4.76 -21.00 17.17
CA GLY A 172 5.69 -20.42 18.14
C GLY A 172 6.57 -19.28 17.61
N ASP A 173 6.60 -19.03 16.30
CA ASP A 173 7.39 -17.93 15.74
C ASP A 173 6.89 -16.55 16.21
N LEU A 174 7.83 -15.61 16.25
CA LEU A 174 7.56 -14.21 16.56
C LEU A 174 7.34 -13.40 15.29
N VAL A 175 6.19 -12.71 15.23
CA VAL A 175 5.80 -11.88 14.09
C VAL A 175 5.50 -10.45 14.48
N ASP A 176 5.77 -9.55 13.55
CA ASP A 176 5.35 -8.15 13.61
C ASP A 176 4.16 -7.94 12.69
N VAL A 177 3.03 -7.53 13.27
CA VAL A 177 1.79 -7.28 12.52
C VAL A 177 1.57 -5.79 12.38
N SER A 178 1.42 -5.31 11.14
CA SER A 178 1.03 -3.93 10.87
C SER A 178 -0.31 -3.84 10.15
N GLY A 179 -1.08 -2.83 10.50
CA GLY A 179 -2.39 -2.58 9.91
C GLY A 179 -2.88 -1.18 10.22
N THR A 180 -4.02 -0.82 9.66
CA THR A 180 -4.67 0.47 9.94
C THR A 180 -5.46 0.39 11.24
N THR A 181 -5.30 1.40 12.10
CA THR A 181 -6.03 1.48 13.36
C THR A 181 -7.46 1.99 13.15
N ILE A 182 -8.33 1.73 14.12
CA ILE A 182 -9.70 2.25 14.12
C ILE A 182 -9.65 3.78 14.17
N GLY A 183 -10.27 4.43 13.19
CA GLY A 183 -10.46 5.87 13.18
C GLY A 183 -11.44 6.29 14.27
N LYS A 184 -11.04 7.23 15.12
CA LYS A 184 -11.90 7.81 16.15
C LYS A 184 -12.43 9.20 15.78
N GLY A 185 -12.10 9.74 14.60
CA GLY A 185 -12.49 11.09 14.19
C GLY A 185 -11.67 12.18 14.89
N PHE A 186 -12.22 13.40 14.97
CA PHE A 186 -11.60 14.52 15.70
C PHE A 186 -11.79 14.32 17.20
N GLN A 187 -10.68 14.24 17.96
CA GLN A 187 -10.70 13.94 19.39
C GLN A 187 -10.04 15.05 20.20
N GLY A 188 -10.61 15.30 21.38
CA GLY A 188 -10.11 16.29 22.36
C GLY A 188 -8.79 15.89 23.02
N GLY A 189 -8.18 16.82 23.77
CA GLY A 189 -6.88 16.61 24.44
C GLY A 189 -6.86 15.43 25.42
N ILE A 190 -7.95 15.24 26.17
CA ILE A 190 -8.08 14.13 27.13
C ILE A 190 -7.98 12.77 26.42
N LYS A 191 -8.79 12.52 25.39
CA LYS A 191 -8.84 11.20 24.73
C LYS A 191 -7.65 10.94 23.80
N ARG A 192 -7.09 12.01 23.19
CA ARG A 192 -5.98 11.89 22.25
C ARG A 192 -4.62 11.77 22.94
N HIS A 193 -4.41 12.56 23.99
CA HIS A 193 -3.11 12.73 24.66
C HIS A 193 -3.13 12.34 26.14
N ASN A 194 -4.23 11.77 26.63
CA ASN A 194 -4.42 11.36 28.03
C ASN A 194 -4.23 12.52 29.03
N PHE A 195 -4.63 13.74 28.65
CA PHE A 195 -4.63 14.87 29.58
C PHE A 195 -5.60 14.64 30.74
N ARG A 196 -5.24 15.15 31.91
CA ARG A 196 -6.11 15.15 33.08
C ARG A 196 -7.28 16.12 32.86
N ARG A 197 -8.40 15.84 33.51
CA ARG A 197 -9.59 16.71 33.59
C ARG A 197 -9.46 17.63 34.81
N GLY A 198 -10.01 18.83 34.73
CA GLY A 198 -10.13 19.74 35.87
C GLY A 198 -11.20 19.31 36.88
N PRO A 199 -11.26 19.92 38.07
CA PRO A 199 -12.27 19.61 39.08
C PRO A 199 -13.69 19.85 38.53
N MET A 200 -14.66 19.03 38.97
CA MET A 200 -16.07 19.11 38.53
C MET A 200 -16.93 19.98 39.45
N THR A 201 -16.52 20.16 40.71
CA THR A 201 -17.21 20.95 41.73
C THR A 201 -16.39 22.19 42.11
N HIS A 202 -16.84 22.93 43.14
CA HIS A 202 -16.16 24.10 43.70
C HIS A 202 -15.89 25.24 42.69
N GLY A 203 -16.88 25.56 41.85
CA GLY A 203 -16.85 26.74 40.98
C GLY A 203 -15.91 26.67 39.77
N SER A 204 -15.35 25.50 39.47
CA SER A 204 -14.50 25.29 38.30
C SER A 204 -15.27 25.51 36.99
N LYS A 205 -14.76 26.39 36.12
CA LYS A 205 -15.34 26.65 34.79
C LYS A 205 -14.73 25.79 33.68
N SER A 206 -13.58 25.16 33.93
CA SER A 206 -12.81 24.43 32.91
C SER A 206 -12.65 22.95 33.28
N HIS A 207 -13.60 22.13 32.86
CA HIS A 207 -13.57 20.69 33.16
C HIS A 207 -12.72 19.89 32.17
N ARG A 208 -12.99 20.06 30.87
CA ARG A 208 -12.36 19.27 29.79
C ARG A 208 -11.52 20.09 28.81
N ALA A 209 -11.27 21.35 29.16
CA ALA A 209 -10.39 22.23 28.41
C ALA A 209 -8.93 21.73 28.48
N LEU A 210 -8.08 22.23 27.57
CA LEU A 210 -6.67 21.85 27.53
C LEU A 210 -5.84 22.43 28.69
N GLY A 211 -6.27 23.56 29.26
CA GLY A 211 -5.43 24.39 30.13
C GLY A 211 -4.54 25.34 29.32
N SER A 212 -3.48 25.86 29.94
CA SER A 212 -2.55 26.76 29.27
C SER A 212 -1.75 26.07 28.16
N ILE A 213 -1.59 26.75 27.03
CA ILE A 213 -0.92 26.24 25.82
C ILE A 213 0.52 26.73 25.64
N GLY A 214 0.96 27.69 26.46
CA GLY A 214 2.29 28.29 26.39
C GLY A 214 2.68 29.05 27.66
N ALA A 215 3.93 29.50 27.71
CA ALA A 215 4.35 30.51 28.69
C ALA A 215 3.85 31.91 28.25
N GLY A 216 4.02 32.92 29.11
CA GLY A 216 3.61 34.31 28.85
C GLY A 216 4.52 35.05 27.86
N THR A 217 5.11 36.16 28.31
CA THR A 217 5.85 37.13 27.47
C THR A 217 6.99 36.51 26.66
N THR A 218 7.83 35.68 27.27
CA THR A 218 8.89 34.94 26.57
C THR A 218 8.49 33.46 26.60
N PRO A 219 8.28 32.78 25.45
CA PRO A 219 8.65 33.10 24.06
C PRO A 219 7.57 33.82 23.22
N GLY A 220 6.42 34.21 23.79
CA GLY A 220 5.36 34.94 23.08
C GLY A 220 4.68 34.16 21.94
N ARG A 221 4.88 32.83 21.87
CA ARG A 221 4.30 31.95 20.84
C ARG A 221 4.09 30.54 21.36
N VAL A 222 3.22 29.78 20.70
CA VAL A 222 3.04 28.35 20.96
C VAL A 222 4.13 27.54 20.26
N TYR A 223 4.77 26.61 20.98
CA TYR A 223 5.78 25.73 20.41
C TYR A 223 5.20 24.77 19.36
N LYS A 224 5.96 24.52 18.28
CA LYS A 224 5.63 23.51 17.27
C LYS A 224 5.59 22.12 17.93
N GLY A 225 4.64 21.28 17.50
CA GLY A 225 4.45 19.93 18.07
C GLY A 225 3.76 19.91 19.43
N LYS A 226 3.27 21.05 19.95
CA LYS A 226 2.45 21.08 21.17
C LYS A 226 1.22 20.16 20.99
N LYS A 227 1.00 19.30 21.98
CA LYS A 227 -0.10 18.33 21.99
C LYS A 227 -1.45 19.05 22.05
N MET A 228 -2.17 19.03 20.93
CA MET A 228 -3.46 19.69 20.72
C MET A 228 -4.53 18.69 20.22
N PRO A 229 -5.84 19.03 20.34
CA PRO A 229 -6.91 18.21 19.78
C PRO A 229 -6.73 18.01 18.27
N GLY A 230 -7.33 16.95 17.74
CA GLY A 230 -7.22 16.63 16.32
C GLY A 230 -7.63 15.21 15.98
N ARG A 231 -7.47 14.84 14.70
CA ARG A 231 -7.80 13.49 14.23
C ARG A 231 -6.99 12.43 14.97
N MET A 232 -7.66 11.40 15.46
CA MET A 232 -7.07 10.27 16.18
C MET A 232 -7.44 8.95 15.49
N GLY A 233 -6.45 8.06 15.35
CA GLY A 233 -6.61 6.76 14.71
C GLY A 233 -6.74 6.85 13.18
N GLY A 234 -7.01 5.71 12.54
CA GLY A 234 -7.02 5.62 11.07
C GLY A 234 -5.61 5.66 10.46
N THR A 235 -4.57 5.47 11.27
CA THR A 235 -3.16 5.49 10.86
C THR A 235 -2.59 4.07 10.89
N LYS A 236 -1.49 3.86 10.16
CA LYS A 236 -0.76 2.58 10.18
C LYS A 236 -0.05 2.41 11.52
N THR A 237 -0.21 1.27 12.16
CA THR A 237 0.48 0.91 13.41
C THR A 237 1.02 -0.50 13.29
N LYS A 238 2.19 -0.75 13.88
CA LYS A 238 2.83 -2.07 13.95
C LYS A 238 2.86 -2.52 15.41
N ILE A 239 2.27 -3.67 15.69
CA ILE A 239 2.39 -4.37 16.97
C ILE A 239 3.51 -5.40 16.79
N ARG A 240 4.47 -5.40 17.72
CA ARG A 240 5.71 -6.15 17.59
C ARG A 240 5.71 -7.39 18.46
N LYS A 241 6.49 -8.41 18.06
CA LYS A 241 6.76 -9.63 18.83
C LYS A 241 5.49 -10.36 19.30
N LEU A 242 4.55 -10.57 18.39
CA LEU A 242 3.39 -11.42 18.65
C LEU A 242 3.75 -12.88 18.36
N LYS A 243 3.25 -13.81 19.18
CA LYS A 243 3.50 -15.25 19.01
C LYS A 243 2.40 -15.88 18.16
N ILE A 244 2.79 -16.71 17.19
CA ILE A 244 1.85 -17.60 16.49
C ILE A 244 1.51 -18.77 17.39
N VAL A 245 0.22 -19.01 17.58
CA VAL A 245 -0.28 -20.11 18.43
C VAL A 245 -0.49 -21.37 17.62
N LYS A 246 -1.20 -21.24 16.49
CA LYS A 246 -1.55 -22.36 15.61
C LYS A 246 -1.72 -21.89 14.17
N ILE A 247 -1.43 -22.75 13.21
CA ILE A 247 -1.70 -22.54 11.79
C ILE A 247 -2.59 -23.70 11.31
N ASP A 248 -3.74 -23.38 10.70
CA ASP A 248 -4.63 -24.39 10.13
C ASP A 248 -4.61 -24.27 8.60
N SER A 249 -4.02 -25.26 7.93
CA SER A 249 -3.86 -25.34 6.47
C SER A 249 -5.18 -25.51 5.73
N GLU A 250 -6.10 -26.31 6.29
CA GLU A 250 -7.41 -26.61 5.70
C GLU A 250 -8.26 -25.35 5.51
N LEU A 251 -8.37 -24.56 6.57
CA LEU A 251 -9.13 -23.31 6.58
C LEU A 251 -8.32 -22.10 6.10
N ARG A 252 -7.00 -22.27 5.90
CA ARG A 252 -6.03 -21.22 5.56
C ARG A 252 -6.12 -20.04 6.53
N VAL A 253 -6.07 -20.35 7.82
CA VAL A 253 -6.10 -19.37 8.90
C VAL A 253 -4.87 -19.49 9.79
N MET A 254 -4.47 -18.35 10.36
CA MET A 254 -3.39 -18.27 11.33
C MET A 254 -3.91 -17.61 12.61
N MET A 255 -3.65 -18.26 13.74
CA MET A 255 -4.03 -17.78 15.06
C MET A 255 -2.85 -17.10 15.72
N ILE A 256 -2.98 -15.80 15.99
CA ILE A 256 -1.93 -14.98 16.60
C ILE A 256 -2.37 -14.58 18.01
N LYS A 257 -1.49 -14.75 19.00
CA LYS A 257 -1.76 -14.34 20.38
C LYS A 257 -1.94 -12.81 20.48
N GLY A 258 -3.00 -12.39 21.16
CA GLY A 258 -3.26 -11.00 21.49
C GLY A 258 -4.08 -10.25 20.44
N ALA A 259 -4.10 -8.91 20.56
CA ALA A 259 -4.93 -8.04 19.73
C ALA A 259 -4.18 -7.51 18.50
N LEU A 260 -4.86 -7.49 17.35
CA LEU A 260 -4.36 -6.89 16.10
C LEU A 260 -5.05 -5.56 15.79
N PRO A 261 -4.41 -4.63 15.06
CA PRO A 261 -5.00 -3.33 14.74
C PRO A 261 -6.21 -3.45 13.80
N GLY A 262 -7.23 -2.63 14.07
CA GLY A 262 -8.44 -2.54 13.23
C GLY A 262 -9.54 -3.53 13.59
N LYS A 263 -10.66 -3.41 12.89
CA LYS A 263 -11.83 -4.31 13.01
C LYS A 263 -11.69 -5.51 12.06
N PRO A 264 -12.55 -6.54 12.17
CA PRO A 264 -12.69 -7.58 11.16
C PRO A 264 -12.80 -7.02 9.74
N GLY A 265 -12.22 -7.70 8.76
CA GLY A 265 -12.12 -7.30 7.36
C GLY A 265 -10.93 -6.38 7.04
N ASN A 266 -10.17 -5.93 8.05
CA ASN A 266 -9.03 -5.06 7.83
C ASN A 266 -7.84 -5.80 7.20
N LEU A 267 -7.09 -5.10 6.35
CA LEU A 267 -5.85 -5.58 5.76
C LEU A 267 -4.72 -5.51 6.79
N LEU A 268 -4.05 -6.64 6.97
CA LEU A 268 -2.87 -6.77 7.82
C LEU A 268 -1.67 -7.17 6.97
N ARG A 269 -0.51 -6.64 7.34
CA ARG A 269 0.82 -7.02 6.84
C ARG A 269 1.55 -7.72 7.98
N ILE A 270 1.95 -8.95 7.75
CA ILE A 270 2.58 -9.82 8.75
C ILE A 270 3.97 -10.14 8.24
N ALA A 271 4.97 -9.80 9.03
CA ALA A 271 6.37 -10.05 8.70
C ALA A 271 7.05 -10.74 9.89
N PRO A 272 8.14 -11.50 9.67
CA PRO A 272 8.96 -11.99 10.76
C PRO A 272 9.44 -10.84 11.65
N ALA A 273 9.54 -11.09 12.96
CA ALA A 273 9.81 -10.04 13.93
C ALA A 273 11.16 -9.36 13.69
N LYS A 274 11.14 -8.02 13.66
CA LYS A 274 12.35 -7.20 13.55
C LYS A 274 13.02 -7.08 14.91
N ILE A 275 14.12 -7.80 15.11
CA ILE A 275 14.96 -7.72 16.32
C ILE A 275 16.25 -6.97 15.98
N VAL A 276 16.44 -5.82 16.62
CA VAL A 276 17.62 -4.97 16.44
C VAL A 276 18.85 -5.72 16.95
N GLY A 277 19.94 -5.67 16.18
CA GLY A 277 21.22 -6.31 16.52
C GLY A 277 21.32 -7.80 16.18
N LYS A 278 20.22 -8.47 15.80
CA LYS A 278 20.21 -9.86 15.35
C LYS A 278 19.89 -9.99 13.86
N ASN A 279 18.73 -9.50 13.43
CA ASN A 279 18.18 -9.80 12.10
C ASN A 279 18.21 -8.60 11.14
N ILE A 280 18.77 -7.47 11.57
CA ILE A 280 18.82 -6.23 10.80
C ILE A 280 20.26 -5.78 10.75
N PRO A 281 20.75 -5.27 9.61
CA PRO A 281 22.09 -4.67 9.54
C PRO A 281 22.23 -3.61 10.63
N LYS A 282 23.36 -3.66 11.35
CA LYS A 282 23.76 -2.56 12.22
C LYS A 282 24.08 -1.38 11.30
N SER A 283 23.43 -0.26 11.54
CA SER A 283 23.73 1.02 10.88
C SER A 283 25.15 1.45 11.20
#